data_AF-A0A538A5C7-F1
#
_entry.id   AF-A0A538A5C7-F1
#
_cell.length_a   1.000
_cell.length_b   1.000
_cell.length_c   1.000
_cell.angle_alpha   90.00
_cell.angle_beta   90.00
_cell.angle_gamma   90.00
#
_symmetry.space_group_name_H-M   'P 1'
#
loop_
_entity.id
_entity.type
_entity.pdbx_description
1 polymer ?
#
loop_
_entity_poly.entity_id
_entity_poly.type
_entity_poly.pdbx_seq_one_letter_code
_entity_poly.pdbx_strand_id
1 'polypeptide(L)'
;MTETRHPPREGDLPRAEIMALAQRTVDRNPGAEVHFKFTCEACGERCTLSEPNMLRERGECFACGHETTITRAGFLLTQVLR
;
A
#
# COMPACT_ATOMS: atom_id res chain seq x y z
N MET A 1 18.06 -11.23 9.05
CA MET A 1 16.62 -10.91 9.02
C MET A 1 16.39 -9.89 10.11
N THR A 2 16.15 -8.63 9.76
CA THR A 2 15.77 -7.60 10.74
C THR A 2 14.38 -7.94 11.24
N GLU A 3 14.25 -8.10 12.55
CA GLU A 3 13.00 -8.39 13.23
C GLU A 3 12.02 -7.23 13.01
N THR A 4 10.85 -7.51 12.46
CA THR A 4 9.81 -6.50 12.18
C THR A 4 9.28 -5.96 13.51
N ARG A 5 9.56 -4.70 13.86
CA ARG A 5 9.12 -4.12 15.15
C ARG A 5 7.63 -3.83 15.18
N HIS A 6 7.09 -3.42 14.03
CA HIS A 6 5.68 -3.12 13.87
C HIS A 6 5.08 -3.95 12.73
N PRO A 7 4.11 -4.84 13.01
CA PRO A 7 3.49 -5.65 11.98
C PRO A 7 2.59 -4.81 11.05
N PRO A 8 2.23 -5.34 9.87
CA PRO A 8 1.17 -4.77 9.03
C PRO A 8 -0.14 -4.55 9.81
N ARG A 9 -0.93 -3.55 9.40
CA ARG A 9 -2.19 -3.20 10.07
C ARG A 9 -3.27 -4.24 9.79
N GLU A 10 -4.24 -4.32 10.69
CA GLU A 10 -5.47 -5.08 10.44
C GLU A 10 -6.12 -4.64 9.12
N GLY A 11 -6.47 -5.60 8.28
CA GLY A 11 -6.98 -5.37 6.92
C GLY A 11 -5.91 -5.26 5.82
N ASP A 12 -4.61 -5.21 6.15
CA ASP A 12 -3.56 -5.34 5.13
C ASP A 12 -3.57 -6.77 4.56
N LEU A 13 -3.77 -6.90 3.26
CA LEU A 13 -3.84 -8.18 2.56
C LEU A 13 -2.47 -8.55 1.96
N PRO A 14 -2.17 -9.85 1.78
CA PRO A 14 -1.00 -10.29 1.04
C PRO A 14 -0.96 -9.70 -0.38
N ARG A 15 0.25 -9.53 -0.92
CA ARG A 15 0.49 -8.91 -2.23
C ARG A 15 -0.43 -9.42 -3.35
N ALA A 16 -0.59 -10.73 -3.50
CA ALA A 16 -1.45 -11.31 -4.54
C ALA A 16 -2.93 -10.93 -4.36
N GLU A 17 -3.42 -10.96 -3.13
CA GLU A 17 -4.81 -10.67 -2.80
C GLU A 17 -5.14 -9.18 -2.94
N ILE A 18 -4.25 -8.29 -2.48
CA ILE A 18 -4.47 -6.84 -2.58
C ILE A 18 -4.42 -6.37 -4.04
N MET A 19 -3.56 -6.96 -4.88
CA MET A 19 -3.52 -6.68 -6.31
C MET A 19 -4.80 -7.14 -7.01
N ALA A 20 -5.31 -8.33 -6.70
CA ALA A 20 -6.57 -8.81 -7.24
C ALA A 20 -7.76 -7.93 -6.80
N LEU A 21 -7.77 -7.45 -5.56
CA LEU A 21 -8.81 -6.54 -5.06
C LEU A 21 -8.72 -5.15 -5.72
N ALA A 22 -7.51 -4.61 -5.86
CA ALA A 22 -7.26 -3.35 -6.55
C ALA A 22 -7.75 -3.39 -8.00
N GLN A 23 -7.39 -4.44 -8.75
CA GLN A 23 -7.83 -4.61 -10.15
C GLN A 23 -9.36 -4.61 -10.27
N ARG A 24 -10.05 -5.42 -9.45
CA ARG A 24 -11.53 -5.44 -9.43
C ARG A 24 -12.14 -4.09 -9.07
N THR A 25 -11.46 -3.31 -8.23
CA THR A 25 -11.94 -1.98 -7.82
C THR A 25 -11.84 -1.00 -8.98
N VAL A 26 -10.71 -0.98 -9.69
CA VAL A 26 -10.52 -0.15 -10.89
C VAL A 26 -11.49 -0.55 -12.00
N ASP A 27 -11.68 -1.85 -12.26
CA ASP A 27 -12.61 -2.36 -13.28
C ASP A 27 -14.06 -1.90 -13.04
N ARG A 28 -14.47 -1.79 -11.76
CA ARG A 28 -15.81 -1.34 -11.36
C ARG A 28 -15.97 0.18 -11.32
N ASN A 29 -14.87 0.92 -11.34
CA ASN A 29 -14.86 2.38 -11.22
C ASN A 29 -14.00 2.97 -12.34
N PRO A 30 -14.50 3.02 -13.59
CA PRO A 30 -13.75 3.57 -14.71
C PRO A 30 -13.26 5.00 -14.41
N GLY A 31 -11.97 5.24 -14.62
CA GLY A 31 -11.32 6.52 -14.33
C GLY A 31 -10.89 6.73 -12.88
N ALA A 32 -11.12 5.75 -11.99
CA ALA A 32 -10.57 5.77 -10.64
C ALA A 32 -9.12 5.25 -10.62
N GLU A 33 -8.39 5.69 -9.61
CA GLU A 33 -7.02 5.27 -9.31
C GLU A 33 -6.96 4.68 -7.91
N VAL A 34 -6.06 3.72 -7.70
CA VAL A 34 -5.78 3.21 -6.35
C VAL A 34 -4.38 3.63 -5.91
N HIS A 35 -4.28 4.14 -4.68
CA HIS A 35 -2.99 4.40 -4.05
C HIS A 35 -2.76 3.38 -2.95
N PHE A 36 -1.77 2.52 -3.14
CA PHE A 36 -1.42 1.49 -2.17
C PHE A 36 -0.80 2.10 -0.92
N LYS A 37 -1.04 1.46 0.22
CA LYS A 37 -0.56 1.86 1.53
C LYS A 37 0.16 0.71 2.20
N PHE A 38 1.25 1.01 2.89
CA PHE A 38 2.00 0.04 3.70
C PHE A 38 2.22 0.58 5.11
N THR A 39 2.49 -0.32 6.03
CA THR A 39 2.82 0.01 7.41
C THR A 39 4.32 -0.07 7.57
N CYS A 40 4.97 1.00 8.04
CA CYS A 40 6.41 1.00 8.25
C CYS A 40 6.80 -0.01 9.33
N GLU A 41 7.70 -0.94 9.04
CA GLU A 41 8.12 -1.96 10.00
C GLU A 41 8.93 -1.42 11.19
N ALA A 42 9.50 -0.21 11.06
CA ALA A 42 10.36 0.41 12.06
C ALA A 42 9.62 1.33 13.03
N CYS A 43 8.62 2.09 12.57
CA CYS A 43 7.89 3.05 13.40
C CYS A 43 6.36 2.86 13.44
N GLY A 44 5.79 1.96 12.62
CA GLY A 44 4.34 1.69 12.58
C GLY A 44 3.49 2.71 11.82
N GLU A 45 4.11 3.76 11.25
CA GLU A 45 3.40 4.79 10.49
C GLU A 45 2.77 4.22 9.20
N ARG A 46 1.60 4.73 8.82
CA ARG A 46 0.89 4.32 7.60
C ARG A 46 1.29 5.19 6.44
N CYS A 47 2.10 4.63 5.55
CA CYS A 47 2.62 5.34 4.39
C CYS A 47 1.78 5.02 3.15
N THR A 48 1.59 6.02 2.29
CA THR A 48 0.89 5.88 1.00
C THR A 48 1.91 6.02 -0.13
N LEU A 49 1.88 5.11 -1.10
CA LEU A 49 2.72 5.20 -2.30
C LEU A 49 2.19 6.30 -3.22
N SER A 50 3.10 7.11 -3.76
CA SER A 50 2.77 8.26 -4.62
C SER A 50 2.27 7.85 -6.00
N GLU A 51 2.77 6.73 -6.54
CA GLU A 51 2.40 6.25 -7.87
C GLU A 51 1.06 5.50 -7.82
N PRO A 52 0.03 5.98 -8.53
CA PRO A 52 -1.26 5.31 -8.57
C PRO A 52 -1.15 3.98 -9.32
N ASN A 53 -2.02 3.02 -8.96
CA ASN A 53 -2.17 1.72 -9.60
C ASN A 53 -0.90 0.84 -9.59
N MET A 54 0.12 1.19 -8.82
CA MET A 54 1.36 0.43 -8.73
C MET A 54 1.72 0.09 -7.28
N LEU A 55 1.68 -1.20 -6.94
CA LEU A 55 2.21 -1.69 -5.67
C LEU A 55 3.70 -1.97 -5.82
N ARG A 56 4.56 -1.15 -5.19
CA ARG A 56 6.01 -1.36 -5.18
C ARG A 56 6.40 -2.53 -4.27
N GLU A 57 7.62 -3.05 -4.44
CA GLU A 57 8.18 -4.07 -3.54
C GLU A 57 8.70 -3.46 -2.24
N ARG A 58 9.10 -2.19 -2.28
CA ARG A 58 9.66 -1.42 -1.17
C ARG A 58 9.02 -0.05 -1.10
N GLY A 59 8.99 0.54 0.09
CA GLY A 59 8.53 1.90 0.32
C GLY A 59 9.30 2.58 1.45
N GLU A 60 9.70 3.82 1.23
CA GLU A 60 10.33 4.66 2.23
C GLU A 60 9.26 5.33 3.11
N CYS A 61 9.46 5.27 4.43
CA CYS A 61 8.55 5.89 5.37
C CYS A 61 8.76 7.42 5.43
N PHE A 62 7.73 8.20 5.13
CA PHE A 62 7.83 9.66 5.19
C PHE A 62 8.09 10.22 6.60
N ALA A 63 7.79 9.44 7.65
CA ALA A 63 7.93 9.89 9.04
C ALA A 63 9.31 9.60 9.64
N CYS A 64 9.93 8.47 9.31
CA CYS A 64 11.22 8.06 9.89
C CYS A 64 12.33 7.75 8.87
N GLY A 65 12.04 7.81 7.57
CA GLY A 65 13.00 7.49 6.50
C GLY A 65 13.34 6.00 6.34
N HIS A 66 12.75 5.11 7.14
CA HIS A 66 13.03 3.67 7.04
C HIS A 66 12.40 3.06 5.79
N GLU A 67 13.18 2.27 5.04
CA GLU A 67 12.70 1.50 3.90
C GLU A 67 12.09 0.17 4.36
N THR A 68 10.83 -0.07 3.99
CA THR A 68 10.08 -1.29 4.35
C THR A 68 9.88 -2.16 3.12
N THR A 69 10.11 -3.48 3.24
CA THR A 69 9.69 -4.45 2.22
C THR A 69 8.18 -4.68 2.33
N ILE A 70 7.44 -4.40 1.27
CA ILE A 70 5.97 -4.41 1.26
C ILE A 70 5.45 -5.80 0.88
N THR A 71 5.22 -6.63 1.90
CA THR A 71 4.64 -7.98 1.74
C THR A 71 3.12 -7.99 1.89
N ARG A 72 2.58 -7.01 2.63
CA ARG A 72 1.14 -6.79 2.84
C ARG A 72 0.82 -5.31 2.68
N ALA A 73 -0.36 -5.00 2.14
CA ALA A 73 -0.78 -3.63 1.89
C ALA A 73 -2.30 -3.46 1.94
N GLY A 74 -2.72 -2.21 2.07
CA GLY A 74 -4.07 -1.75 1.73
C GLY A 74 -4.02 -0.78 0.56
N PHE A 75 -5.14 -0.17 0.19
CA PHE A 75 -5.16 0.97 -0.73
C PHE A 75 -6.27 1.95 -0.35
N LEU A 76 -6.21 3.15 -0.91
CA LEU A 76 -7.36 4.05 -1.03
C LEU A 76 -7.75 4.17 -2.50
N LEU A 77 -9.03 4.42 -2.77
CA LEU A 77 -9.55 4.73 -4.09
C LEU A 77 -9.67 6.26 -4.22
N THR A 78 -9.10 6.82 -5.28
CA THR A 78 -9.33 8.21 -5.69
C THR A 78 -10.13 8.22 -7.00
N GLN A 79 -11.07 9.15 -7.13
CA GLN A 79 -11.71 9.44 -8.41
C GLN A 79 -11.04 10.66 -9.03
N VAL A 80 -10.52 10.51 -10.24
CA VAL A 80 -10.10 11.66 -11.03
C VAL A 80 -11.32 12.10 -11.83
N LEU A 81 -12.01 13.16 -11.37
CA LEU A 81 -12.99 13.86 -12.20
C LEU A 81 -12.21 14.47 -13.38
N ARG A 82 -12.43 13.92 -14.57
CA ARG A 82 -11.93 14.51 -15.82
C ARG A 82 -12.90 15.56 -16.32
#